data_AF-A0A4V2BJB8-F1
#
_entry.id   AF-A0A4V2BJB8-F1
#
_cell.length_a   1.000
_cell.length_b   1.000
_cell.length_c   1.000
_cell.angle_alpha   90.00
_cell.angle_beta   90.00
_cell.angle_gamma   90.00
#
_symmetry.space_group_name_H-M   'P 1'
#
loop_
_entity.id
_entity.type
_entity.pdbx_description
1 polymer ?
#
loop_
_entity_poly.entity_id
_entity_poly.type
_entity_poly.pdbx_seq_one_letter_code
_entity_poly.pdbx_strand_id
1 'polypeptide(L)' 'AFTGVSQSEGQLTLRASLFSDHRLLDQRSFTRTTPAPSADAPGGARALATSTDAVAADILAWLATVDTRKR' A
#
# COMPACT_ATOMS: atom_id res chain seq x y z
N ALA A 1 -10.06 -11.52 -0.18
CA ALA A 1 -11.03 -12.50 0.34
C ALA A 1 -10.50 -13.83 -0.12
N PHE A 2 -10.04 -14.66 0.81
CA PHE A 2 -9.23 -15.84 0.49
C PHE A 2 -9.98 -16.80 -0.44
N THR A 3 -9.49 -16.96 -1.67
CA THR A 3 -10.21 -17.69 -2.75
C THR A 3 -9.73 -19.16 -2.90
N GLY A 4 -8.86 -19.65 -2.00
CA GLY A 4 -8.55 -21.09 -1.89
C GLY A 4 -7.08 -21.40 -1.61
N VAL A 5 -6.79 -22.64 -1.23
CA VAL A 5 -5.44 -23.18 -0.91
C VAL A 5 -4.42 -23.06 -2.06
N SER A 6 -4.87 -22.87 -3.31
CA SER A 6 -4.02 -22.63 -4.48
C SER A 6 -3.94 -21.15 -4.90
N GLN A 7 -4.52 -20.23 -4.13
CA GLN A 7 -4.54 -18.79 -4.42
C GLN A 7 -3.97 -18.06 -3.20
N SER A 8 -2.68 -17.75 -3.23
CA SER A 8 -2.07 -16.89 -2.21
C SER A 8 -2.31 -15.42 -2.62
N GLU A 9 -2.70 -14.55 -1.69
CA GLU A 9 -2.93 -13.13 -1.94
C GLU A 9 -2.13 -12.28 -0.96
N GLY A 10 -1.37 -11.31 -1.47
CA GLY A 10 -0.68 -10.32 -0.65
C GLY A 10 -1.59 -9.11 -0.45
N GLN A 11 -2.32 -9.06 0.66
CA GLN A 11 -3.16 -7.90 1.01
C GLN A 11 -2.42 -6.97 1.99
N LEU A 12 -2.31 -5.68 1.64
CA LEU A 12 -1.74 -4.64 2.47
C LEU A 12 -2.76 -3.51 2.63
N THR A 13 -3.13 -3.24 3.89
CA THR A 13 -3.97 -2.09 4.25
C THR A 13 -3.20 -1.23 5.23
N LEU A 14 -2.99 0.03 4.88
CA LEU A 14 -2.35 0.99 5.76
C LEU A 14 -3.03 2.36 5.67
N ARG A 15 -2.78 3.20 6.67
CA ARG A 15 -3.25 4.57 6.71
C ARG A 15 -2.07 5.47 6.94
N ALA A 16 -1.79 6.35 5.98
CA ALA A 16 -0.75 7.37 6.10
C ALA A 16 -1.38 8.69 6.53
N SER A 17 -0.79 9.34 7.52
CA SER A 17 -1.14 10.68 7.98
C SER A 17 0.05 11.61 7.76
N LEU A 18 -0.18 12.68 7.00
CA LEU A 18 0.82 13.70 6.73
C LEU A 18 0.65 14.84 7.73
N PHE A 19 1.69 15.12 8.50
CA PHE A 19 1.73 16.24 9.43
C PHE A 19 2.72 17.30 8.93
N SER A 20 2.38 18.57 9.14
CA SER A 20 3.29 19.70 8.99
C SER A 20 3.26 20.48 10.29
N ASP A 21 4.41 20.51 10.96
CA ASP A 21 4.53 21.00 12.33
C ASP A 21 3.55 20.24 13.25
N HIS A 22 2.60 20.93 13.89
CA HIS A 22 1.59 20.32 14.77
C HIS A 22 0.22 20.14 14.11
N ARG A 23 0.12 20.29 12.78
CA ARG A 23 -1.16 20.21 12.05
C ARG A 23 -1.19 19.01 11.10
N LEU A 24 -2.26 18.23 11.20
CA LEU A 24 -2.59 17.21 10.20
C LEU A 24 -2.93 17.93 8.89
N LEU A 25 -2.14 17.68 7.84
CA LEU A 25 -2.38 18.23 6.51
C LEU A 25 -3.37 17.38 5.75
N ASP A 26 -3.14 16.07 5.74
CA ASP A 26 -3.99 15.12 5.02
C ASP A 26 -3.81 13.72 5.60
N GLN A 27 -4.78 12.85 5.38
CA GLN A 27 -4.73 11.46 5.80
C GLN A 27 -5.41 10.59 4.74
N ARG A 28 -4.69 9.58 4.27
CA ARG A 28 -5.18 8.68 3.24
C ARG A 28 -4.99 7.23 3.63
N SER A 29 -6.06 6.45 3.45
CA SER A 29 -6.00 4.99 3.57
C SER A 29 -5.64 4.39 2.21
N PHE A 30 -4.67 3.48 2.22
CA PHE A 30 -4.22 2.73 1.06
C PHE A 30 -4.54 1.26 1.29
N THR A 31 -5.25 0.67 0.34
CA THR A 31 -5.56 -0.76 0.34
C THR A 31 -5.08 -1.32 -0.98
N ARG A 32 -4.15 -2.27 -0.93
CA ARG A 32 -3.63 -2.96 -2.10
C ARG A 32 -3.76 -4.46 -1.91
N THR A 33 -4.31 -5.11 -2.93
CA THR A 33 -4.38 -6.56 -2.99
C THR A 33 -3.67 -7.00 -4.27
N THR A 34 -2.59 -7.76 -4.13
CA THR A 34 -1.86 -8.31 -5.27
C THR A 34 -2.00 -9.83 -5.25
N PRO A 35 -2.50 -10.44 -6.35
CA PRO A 35 -2.55 -11.90 -6.45
C PRO A 35 -1.11 -12.46 -6.48
N ALA A 36 -0.86 -13.54 -5.74
CA ALA A 36 0.43 -14.20 -5.80
C ALA A 36 0.55 -15.03 -7.08
N PRO A 37 1.72 -15.01 -7.75
CA PRO A 37 1.96 -15.80 -8.94
C PRO A 37 2.11 -17.31 -8.66
N SER A 38 2.27 -17.71 -7.39
CA SER A 38 2.24 -19.12 -6.95
C SER A 38 1.62 -19.21 -5.56
N ALA A 39 1.01 -20.36 -5.26
CA ALA A 39 0.39 -20.68 -3.97
C ALA A 39 1.39 -20.99 -2.83
N ASP A 40 2.69 -20.96 -3.11
CA ASP A 40 3.74 -21.33 -2.16
C ASP A 40 4.16 -20.17 -1.24
N ALA A 41 4.81 -20.48 -0.12
CA ALA A 41 5.35 -19.48 0.81
C ALA A 41 6.25 -18.42 0.13
N PRO A 42 7.15 -18.78 -0.81
CA PRO A 42 7.90 -17.79 -1.60
C PRO A 42 7.02 -16.97 -2.56
N GLY A 43 5.96 -17.57 -3.10
CA GLY A 43 4.99 -16.90 -3.99
C GLY A 43 4.18 -15.84 -3.26
N GLY A 44 3.69 -16.18 -2.06
CA GLY A 44 3.02 -15.23 -1.17
C GLY A 44 3.94 -14.10 -0.68
N ALA A 45 5.20 -14.41 -0.34
CA ALA A 45 6.18 -13.39 0.03
C ALA A 45 6.47 -12.38 -1.11
N ARG A 46 6.57 -12.87 -2.35
CA ARG A 46 6.71 -12.01 -3.54
C ARG A 46 5.46 -11.14 -3.77
N ALA A 47 4.27 -11.69 -3.57
CA ALA A 47 3.03 -10.94 -3.67
C ALA A 47 2.96 -9.80 -2.65
N LEU A 48 3.40 -10.06 -1.41
CA LEU A 48 3.47 -9.05 -0.36
C LEU A 48 4.53 -7.98 -0.65
N ALA A 49 5.72 -8.37 -1.13
CA ALA A 49 6.76 -7.43 -1.55
C ALA A 49 6.24 -6.52 -2.66
N THR A 50 5.60 -7.10 -3.68
CA THR A 50 5.00 -6.34 -4.80
C THR A 50 3.90 -5.40 -4.33
N SER A 51 3.01 -5.86 -3.42
CA SER A 51 2.01 -5.00 -2.80
C SER A 51 2.63 -3.84 -2.03
N THR A 52 3.76 -4.07 -1.35
CA THR A 52 4.48 -3.05 -0.59
C THR A 52 5.12 -2.02 -1.51
N ASP A 53 5.82 -2.45 -2.56
CA ASP A 53 6.42 -1.56 -3.57
C ASP A 53 5.35 -0.72 -4.27
N ALA A 54 4.21 -1.32 -4.60
CA ALA A 54 3.08 -0.60 -5.19
C ALA A 54 2.49 0.45 -4.24
N VAL A 55 2.31 0.12 -2.95
CA VAL A 55 1.83 1.09 -1.97
C VAL A 55 2.85 2.19 -1.71
N ALA A 56 4.15 1.90 -1.73
CA ALA A 56 5.19 2.92 -1.66
C ALA A 56 5.09 3.91 -2.83
N ALA A 57 4.89 3.41 -4.05
CA ALA A 57 4.65 4.25 -5.22
C ALA A 57 3.35 5.07 -5.10
N ASP A 58 2.26 4.47 -4.60
CA ASP A 58 0.97 5.16 -4.37
C ASP A 58 1.11 6.28 -3.32
N ILE A 59 1.89 6.07 -2.26
CA ILE A 59 2.20 7.09 -1.25
C ILE A 59 3.01 8.24 -1.87
N LEU A 60 4.06 7.93 -2.65
CA LEU A 60 4.85 8.96 -3.33
C LEU A 60 4.00 9.79 -4.30
N ALA A 61 3.15 9.13 -5.08
CA ALA A 61 2.21 9.80 -5.97
C ALA A 61 1.23 10.68 -5.20
N TRP A 62 0.69 10.21 -4.06
CA TRP A 62 -0.15 11.02 -3.19
C TRP A 62 0.60 12.24 -2.64
N LEU A 63 1.81 12.06 -2.11
CA LEU A 63 2.62 13.18 -1.59
C LEU A 63 2.91 14.23 -2.68
N ALA A 64 3.10 13.82 -3.94
CA ALA A 64 3.27 14.74 -5.06
C ALA A 64 2.01 15.56 -5.36
N THR A 65 0.82 15.05 -5.03
CA THR A 65 -0.45 15.80 -5.12
C THR A 65 -0.70 16.70 -3.91
N VAL A 66 -0.06 16.43 -2.77
CA VAL A 66 -0.21 17.27 -1.59
C VAL A 66 0.62 18.53 -1.75
N ASP A 67 -0.04 19.63 -2.07
CA ASP A 67 0.58 20.94 -2.16
C ASP A 67 0.94 21.46 -0.76
N THR A 68 2.17 21.16 -0.33
CA THR A 68 2.74 21.64 0.94
C THR A 68 3.12 23.11 0.90
N ARG A 69 3.03 23.78 -0.27
CA ARG A 69 3.42 25.18 -0.49
C ARG A 69 2.25 26.15 -0.52
N LYS A 70 0.99 25.70 -0.60
CA LYS A 70 -0.17 26.53 -0.27
C LYS A 70 -0.23 26.77 1.24
N ARG A 71 0.67 27.62 1.72
CA ARG A 71 0.63 28.29 3.01
C ARG A 71 0.60 29.79 2.77
#